data_AF-A0A4Q4RJ55-F1
#
_entry.id   AF-A0A4Q4RJ55-F1
#
_cell.length_a   1.000
_cell.length_b   1.000
_cell.length_c   1.000
_cell.angle_alpha   90.00
_cell.angle_beta   90.00
_cell.angle_gamma   90.00
#
_symmetry.space_group_name_H-M   'P 1'
#
loop_
_entity.id
_entity.type
_entity.pdbx_description
1 polymer ?
#
loop_
_entity_poly.entity_id
_entity_poly.type
_entity_poly.pdbx_seq_one_letter_code
_entity_poly.pdbx_strand_id
1 'polypeptide(L)'
;MGYHFEIPATIARMQIKTDQPFNAGMALGMMHYYIVPLISTHLENAVEFRNRVPEALIWATGFVEAIDGCIAYLRLMDGCSEKFPNDITVDRKSRRLRRKYMERYTYLVEDAYKGHVREQLCDVFQSWNQEQTQLFNKGVDKALSGIQWVVYPKENVVLNAGEDGWAIWLRGKCEELGMLEARAGRKVLAEV
;
A
#
# COMPACT_ATOMS: atom_id res chain seq x y z
N MET A 1 12.52 5.80 -20.89
CA MET A 1 11.97 4.42 -20.87
C MET A 1 11.63 4.13 -19.42
N GLY A 2 10.36 3.95 -19.09
CA GLY A 2 9.90 3.73 -17.71
C GLY A 2 10.23 2.33 -17.21
N TYR A 3 10.43 2.19 -15.90
CA TYR A 3 10.49 0.88 -15.26
C TYR A 3 9.10 0.22 -15.30
N HIS A 4 9.00 -0.99 -15.82
CA HIS A 4 7.77 -1.79 -15.77
C HIS A 4 7.69 -2.49 -14.40
N PHE A 5 6.85 -1.94 -13.52
CA PHE A 5 6.49 -2.61 -12.27
C PHE A 5 5.50 -3.73 -12.58
N GLU A 6 5.89 -4.97 -12.34
CA GLU A 6 5.08 -6.15 -12.62
C GLU A 6 5.11 -7.12 -11.44
N ILE A 7 3.93 -7.53 -10.96
CA ILE A 7 3.76 -8.56 -9.92
C ILE A 7 2.78 -9.67 -10.35
N PRO A 8 2.99 -10.31 -11.51
CA PRO A 8 2.01 -11.18 -12.16
C PRO A 8 1.63 -12.41 -11.34
N ALA A 9 2.57 -13.02 -10.60
CA ALA A 9 2.29 -14.17 -9.74
C ALA A 9 1.36 -13.81 -8.56
N THR A 10 1.52 -12.62 -8.01
CA THR A 10 0.68 -12.11 -6.92
C THR A 10 -0.72 -11.79 -7.42
N ILE A 11 -0.83 -11.22 -8.61
CA ILE A 11 -2.12 -10.90 -9.23
C ILE A 11 -2.90 -12.15 -9.62
N ALA A 12 -2.23 -13.16 -10.19
CA ALA A 12 -2.86 -14.44 -10.47
C ALA A 12 -3.43 -15.09 -9.19
N ARG A 13 -2.71 -15.01 -8.06
CA ARG A 13 -3.20 -15.50 -6.76
C ARG A 13 -4.37 -14.67 -6.22
N MET A 14 -4.42 -13.38 -6.53
CA MET A 14 -5.51 -12.49 -6.12
C MET A 14 -6.79 -12.71 -6.95
N GLN A 15 -6.64 -12.97 -8.25
CA GLN A 15 -7.75 -13.38 -9.13
C GLN A 15 -8.35 -14.74 -8.70
N ILE A 16 -7.58 -15.61 -8.03
CA ILE A 16 -8.09 -16.86 -7.45
C ILE A 16 -8.83 -16.62 -6.11
N LYS A 17 -8.62 -15.46 -5.46
CA LYS A 17 -9.19 -15.10 -4.15
C LYS A 17 -10.39 -14.15 -4.25
N THR A 18 -11.00 -14.00 -5.42
CA THR A 18 -12.17 -13.12 -5.63
C THR A 18 -13.35 -13.44 -4.73
N ASP A 19 -13.44 -14.69 -4.28
CA ASP A 19 -14.50 -15.18 -3.38
C ASP A 19 -14.22 -14.86 -1.90
N GLN A 20 -13.07 -14.25 -1.59
CA GLN A 20 -12.68 -13.86 -0.23
C GLN A 20 -12.28 -12.37 -0.17
N PRO A 21 -13.24 -11.43 -0.31
CA PRO A 21 -12.93 -10.00 -0.45
C PRO A 21 -12.12 -9.44 0.71
N PHE A 22 -12.41 -9.84 1.96
CA PHE A 22 -11.62 -9.41 3.13
C PHE A 22 -10.15 -9.81 3.05
N ASN A 23 -9.86 -11.06 2.69
CA ASN A 23 -8.50 -11.55 2.57
C ASN A 23 -7.75 -10.88 1.40
N ALA A 24 -8.46 -10.60 0.31
CA ALA A 24 -7.94 -9.83 -0.80
C ALA A 24 -7.58 -8.39 -0.35
N GLY A 25 -8.48 -7.73 0.39
CA GLY A 25 -8.24 -6.41 0.94
C GLY A 25 -7.02 -6.37 1.87
N MET A 26 -6.93 -7.34 2.78
CA MET A 26 -5.79 -7.49 3.70
C MET A 26 -4.48 -7.66 2.94
N ALA A 27 -4.45 -8.53 1.94
CA ALA A 27 -3.27 -8.79 1.11
C ALA A 27 -2.77 -7.53 0.39
N LEU A 28 -3.67 -6.79 -0.28
CA LEU A 28 -3.32 -5.55 -0.97
C LEU A 28 -2.93 -4.42 -0.01
N GLY A 29 -3.64 -4.29 1.11
CA GLY A 29 -3.30 -3.31 2.14
C GLY A 29 -1.94 -3.61 2.78
N MET A 30 -1.60 -4.89 2.96
CA MET A 30 -0.32 -5.30 3.53
C MET A 30 0.85 -5.00 2.59
N MET A 31 0.72 -5.34 1.30
CA MET A 31 1.71 -4.95 0.30
C MET A 31 1.91 -3.42 0.27
N HIS A 32 0.81 -2.66 0.29
CA HIS A 32 0.86 -1.20 0.35
C HIS A 32 1.58 -0.68 1.61
N TYR A 33 1.24 -1.23 2.78
CA TYR A 33 1.87 -0.86 4.06
C TYR A 33 3.39 -1.04 4.02
N TYR A 34 3.87 -2.11 3.39
CA TYR A 34 5.30 -2.43 3.35
C TYR A 34 6.11 -1.61 2.33
N ILE A 35 5.49 -0.82 1.45
CA ILE A 35 6.23 0.04 0.49
C ILE A 35 7.17 0.98 1.23
N VAL A 36 6.67 1.72 2.23
CA VAL A 36 7.46 2.68 3.01
C VAL A 36 8.66 2.02 3.70
N PRO A 37 8.52 0.96 4.53
CA PRO A 37 9.68 0.36 5.18
C PRO A 37 10.68 -0.23 4.19
N LEU A 38 10.23 -0.83 3.08
CA LEU A 38 11.13 -1.36 2.04
C LEU A 38 11.98 -0.25 1.40
N ILE A 39 11.37 0.89 1.08
CA ILE A 39 12.10 2.06 0.58
C ILE A 39 13.10 2.57 1.61
N SER A 40 12.68 2.72 2.87
CA SER A 40 13.55 3.23 3.93
C SER A 40 14.80 2.37 4.07
N THR A 41 14.63 1.04 4.15
CA THR A 41 15.73 0.09 4.27
C THR A 41 16.61 0.09 3.02
N HIS A 42 16.03 0.18 1.82
CA HIS A 42 16.81 0.23 0.59
C HIS A 42 17.69 1.49 0.51
N LEU A 43 17.18 2.65 0.95
CA LEU A 43 17.94 3.91 0.95
C LEU A 43 19.10 3.94 1.95
N GLU A 44 19.04 3.13 3.00
CA GLU A 44 20.14 2.95 3.97
C GLU A 44 21.30 2.12 3.39
N ASN A 45 21.11 1.51 2.22
CA ASN A 45 22.05 0.61 1.59
C ASN A 45 22.47 1.07 0.19
N ALA A 46 23.44 0.37 -0.41
CA ALA A 46 23.89 0.60 -1.78
C ALA A 46 22.74 0.37 -2.79
N VAL A 47 22.85 0.93 -4.00
CA VAL A 47 21.80 0.82 -5.03
C VAL A 47 21.48 -0.62 -5.45
N GLU A 48 22.43 -1.54 -5.33
CA GLU A 48 22.27 -2.97 -5.67
C GLU A 48 21.69 -3.80 -4.52
N PHE A 49 21.42 -3.19 -3.37
CA PHE A 49 20.87 -3.87 -2.22
C PHE A 49 19.51 -4.49 -2.53
N ARG A 50 19.24 -5.64 -1.89
CA ARG A 50 17.94 -6.30 -1.96
C ARG A 50 17.41 -6.50 -0.56
N ASN A 51 16.17 -6.08 -0.35
CA ASN A 51 15.47 -6.30 0.89
C ASN A 51 15.28 -7.80 1.12
N ARG A 52 15.38 -8.22 2.38
CA ARG A 52 14.87 -9.54 2.78
C ARG A 52 13.35 -9.49 2.73
N VAL A 53 12.74 -10.55 2.20
CA VAL A 53 11.28 -10.66 2.16
C VAL A 53 10.74 -10.73 3.59
N PRO A 54 9.91 -9.76 4.04
CA PRO A 54 9.27 -9.83 5.34
C PRO A 54 8.37 -11.06 5.43
N GLU A 55 8.24 -11.65 6.62
CA GLU A 55 7.41 -12.85 6.83
C GLU A 55 5.96 -12.65 6.35
N ALA A 56 5.41 -11.45 6.62
CA ALA A 56 4.10 -11.01 6.19
C ALA A 56 3.91 -10.95 4.66
N LEU A 57 5.00 -10.97 3.88
CA LEU A 57 5.00 -10.88 2.42
C LEU A 57 5.55 -12.15 1.72
N ILE A 58 5.84 -13.23 2.44
CA ILE A 58 6.34 -14.48 1.83
C ILE A 58 5.38 -15.01 0.73
N TRP A 59 4.09 -14.80 0.92
CA TRP A 59 3.05 -15.20 -0.05
C TRP A 59 3.03 -14.31 -1.31
N ALA A 60 3.56 -13.09 -1.26
CA ALA A 60 3.57 -12.10 -2.35
C ALA A 60 4.86 -12.23 -3.18
N THR A 61 5.07 -13.42 -3.75
CA THR A 61 6.29 -13.77 -4.50
C THR A 61 6.56 -12.76 -5.62
N GLY A 62 7.76 -12.19 -5.66
CA GLY A 62 8.16 -11.19 -6.67
C GLY A 62 7.83 -9.74 -6.30
N PHE A 63 7.01 -9.49 -5.28
CA PHE A 63 6.64 -8.12 -4.89
C PHE A 63 7.84 -7.34 -4.35
N VAL A 64 8.60 -7.91 -3.41
CA VAL A 64 9.74 -7.23 -2.81
C VAL A 64 10.83 -6.97 -3.86
N GLU A 65 11.07 -7.94 -4.74
CA GLU A 65 12.02 -7.79 -5.85
C GLU A 65 11.61 -6.70 -6.84
N ALA A 66 10.30 -6.57 -7.13
CA ALA A 66 9.78 -5.50 -7.99
C ALA A 66 9.92 -4.11 -7.33
N ILE A 67 9.69 -4.01 -6.03
CA ILE A 67 9.89 -2.78 -5.27
C ILE A 67 11.38 -2.38 -5.27
N ASP A 68 12.28 -3.32 -4.96
CA ASP A 68 13.73 -3.09 -4.99
C ASP A 68 14.20 -2.63 -6.39
N GLY A 69 13.74 -3.30 -7.44
CA GLY A 69 14.04 -2.93 -8.82
C GLY A 69 13.56 -1.52 -9.18
N CYS A 70 12.36 -1.15 -8.73
CA CYS A 70 11.81 0.20 -8.93
C CYS A 70 12.65 1.26 -8.19
N ILE A 71 13.02 1.01 -6.92
CA ILE A 71 13.84 1.93 -6.13
C ILE A 71 15.23 2.09 -6.75
N ALA A 72 15.86 0.98 -7.15
CA ALA A 72 17.16 1.01 -7.82
C ALA A 72 17.11 1.83 -9.11
N TYR A 73 16.07 1.65 -9.93
CA TYR A 73 15.85 2.46 -11.13
C TYR A 73 15.71 3.96 -10.81
N LEU A 74 14.87 4.32 -9.84
CA LEU A 74 14.67 5.72 -9.43
C LEU A 74 15.98 6.36 -8.94
N ARG A 75 16.75 5.62 -8.14
CA ARG A 75 18.07 6.03 -7.66
C ARG A 75 19.06 6.28 -8.78
N LEU A 76 19.13 5.39 -9.77
CA LEU A 76 20.01 5.56 -10.93
C LEU A 76 19.62 6.77 -11.77
N MET A 77 18.32 6.98 -12.00
CA MET A 77 17.80 8.14 -12.74
C MET A 77 18.11 9.47 -12.05
N ASP A 78 18.13 9.48 -10.71
CA ASP A 78 18.47 10.66 -9.91
C ASP A 78 19.99 10.77 -9.61
N GLY A 79 20.82 9.88 -10.17
CA GLY A 79 22.28 9.89 -9.97
C GLY A 79 22.73 9.53 -8.55
N CYS A 80 21.91 8.78 -7.82
CA CYS A 80 22.10 8.44 -6.41
C CYS A 80 22.43 6.96 -6.20
N SER A 81 23.67 6.58 -6.52
CA SER A 81 24.18 5.20 -6.38
C SER A 81 24.66 4.86 -4.97
N GLU A 82 25.12 5.85 -4.22
CA GLU A 82 25.64 5.67 -2.85
C GLU A 82 24.52 5.59 -1.81
N LYS A 83 24.81 4.90 -0.69
CA LYS A 83 23.91 4.84 0.48
C LYS A 83 23.68 6.24 1.06
N PHE A 84 22.46 6.51 1.51
CA PHE A 84 22.24 7.74 2.27
C PHE A 84 22.86 7.59 3.66
N PRO A 85 23.54 8.63 4.17
CA PRO A 85 24.14 8.58 5.50
C PRO A 85 23.04 8.49 6.58
N ASN A 86 23.28 7.66 7.59
CA ASN A 86 22.34 7.40 8.67
C ASN A 86 22.01 8.65 9.47
N ASP A 87 20.72 8.92 9.73
CA ASP A 87 20.23 10.16 10.35
C ASP A 87 20.94 10.52 11.67
N ILE A 88 21.46 9.54 12.41
CA ILE A 88 22.08 9.73 13.72
C ILE A 88 23.42 10.49 13.63
N THR A 89 24.17 10.38 12.52
CA THR A 89 25.55 10.91 12.41
C THR A 89 25.74 12.06 11.43
N VAL A 90 24.68 12.51 10.73
CA VAL A 90 24.78 13.51 9.67
C VAL A 90 24.18 14.86 10.01
N ASP A 91 24.67 15.89 9.31
CA ASP A 91 24.19 17.25 9.37
C ASP A 91 22.72 17.40 8.91
N ARG A 92 22.10 18.53 9.28
CA ARG A 92 20.69 18.82 8.98
C ARG A 92 20.40 18.79 7.47
N LYS A 93 21.39 19.13 6.63
CA LYS A 93 21.27 19.18 5.17
C LYS A 93 21.12 17.78 4.58
N SER A 94 21.94 16.82 5.03
CA SER A 94 21.88 15.44 4.55
C SER A 94 20.59 14.72 4.96
N ARG A 95 20.09 14.96 6.18
CA ARG A 95 18.78 14.44 6.64
C ARG A 95 17.62 14.96 5.78
N ARG A 96 17.65 16.25 5.42
CA ARG A 96 16.62 16.86 4.55
C ARG A 96 16.64 16.24 3.15
N LEU A 97 17.82 15.94 2.63
CA LEU A 97 17.96 15.30 1.32
C LEU A 97 17.39 13.88 1.33
N ARG A 98 17.73 13.07 2.34
CA ARG A 98 17.17 11.72 2.51
C ARG A 98 15.64 11.75 2.59
N ARG A 99 15.08 12.64 3.43
CA ARG A 99 13.62 12.80 3.55
C ARG A 99 12.97 13.14 2.21
N LYS A 100 13.56 14.05 1.43
CA LYS A 100 13.06 14.41 0.10
C LYS A 100 12.99 13.20 -0.84
N TYR A 101 14.04 12.37 -0.87
CA TYR A 101 14.04 11.17 -1.71
C TYR A 101 13.07 10.11 -1.19
N MET A 102 12.99 9.95 0.14
CA MET A 102 12.01 9.06 0.77
C MET A 102 10.59 9.41 0.36
N GLU A 103 10.19 10.69 0.50
CA GLU A 103 8.87 11.19 0.12
C GLU A 103 8.60 10.98 -1.37
N ARG A 104 9.56 11.38 -2.23
CA ARG A 104 9.42 11.26 -3.69
C ARG A 104 9.30 9.80 -4.15
N TYR A 105 10.17 8.92 -3.66
CA TYR A 105 10.16 7.51 -4.07
C TYR A 105 8.94 6.79 -3.50
N THR A 106 8.52 7.12 -2.27
CA THR A 106 7.27 6.59 -1.70
C THR A 106 6.10 6.94 -2.61
N TYR A 107 5.97 8.22 -3.00
CA TYR A 107 4.91 8.66 -3.90
C TYR A 107 4.93 7.89 -5.23
N LEU A 108 6.09 7.80 -5.90
CA LEU A 108 6.19 7.15 -7.21
C LEU A 108 5.94 5.64 -7.16
N VAL A 109 6.45 4.97 -6.13
CA VAL A 109 6.29 3.51 -5.96
C VAL A 109 4.86 3.19 -5.54
N GLU A 110 4.26 3.97 -4.64
CA GLU A 110 2.85 3.80 -4.28
C GLU A 110 1.92 4.05 -5.47
N ASP A 111 2.17 5.08 -6.27
CA ASP A 111 1.38 5.38 -7.46
C ASP A 111 1.47 4.24 -8.49
N ALA A 112 2.68 3.76 -8.78
CA ALA A 112 2.89 2.61 -9.65
C ALA A 112 2.17 1.35 -9.13
N TYR A 113 2.27 1.07 -7.83
CA TYR A 113 1.58 -0.06 -7.20
C TYR A 113 0.05 0.08 -7.31
N LYS A 114 -0.51 1.22 -6.93
CA LYS A 114 -1.96 1.49 -6.98
C LYS A 114 -2.48 1.42 -8.41
N GLY A 115 -1.74 1.98 -9.36
CA GLY A 115 -2.04 1.93 -10.78
C GLY A 115 -2.10 0.49 -11.30
N HIS A 116 -1.08 -0.31 -10.99
CA HIS A 116 -1.02 -1.71 -11.40
C HIS A 116 -2.15 -2.56 -10.78
N VAL A 117 -2.43 -2.39 -9.48
CA VAL A 117 -3.56 -3.05 -8.82
C VAL A 117 -4.89 -2.68 -9.50
N ARG A 118 -5.09 -1.38 -9.78
CA ARG A 118 -6.31 -0.91 -10.44
C ARG A 118 -6.44 -1.49 -11.84
N GLU A 119 -5.39 -1.44 -12.66
CA GLU A 119 -5.39 -1.94 -14.04
C GLU A 119 -5.74 -3.43 -14.11
N GLN A 120 -5.16 -4.22 -13.21
CA GLN A 120 -5.22 -5.68 -13.30
C GLN A 120 -6.42 -6.31 -12.59
N LEU A 121 -7.02 -5.59 -11.63
CA LEU A 121 -8.15 -6.09 -10.82
C LEU A 121 -9.41 -5.23 -10.97
N CYS A 122 -9.45 -4.29 -11.92
CA CYS A 122 -10.59 -3.40 -12.15
C CYS A 122 -11.90 -4.18 -12.29
N ASP A 123 -11.91 -5.17 -13.19
CA ASP A 123 -13.11 -5.96 -13.51
C ASP A 123 -13.60 -6.75 -12.29
N VAL A 124 -12.67 -7.27 -11.48
CA VAL A 124 -12.98 -7.94 -10.22
C VAL A 124 -13.71 -6.96 -9.28
N PHE A 125 -13.14 -5.78 -9.07
CA PHE A 125 -13.73 -4.77 -8.18
C PHE A 125 -15.09 -4.27 -8.66
N GLN A 126 -15.29 -4.18 -9.99
CA GLN A 126 -16.56 -3.80 -10.58
C GLN A 126 -17.61 -4.92 -10.50
N SER A 127 -17.20 -6.19 -10.49
CA SER A 127 -18.11 -7.34 -10.39
C SER A 127 -18.65 -7.57 -8.97
N TRP A 128 -17.97 -7.03 -7.94
CA TRP A 128 -18.37 -7.22 -6.55
C TRP A 128 -19.64 -6.44 -6.19
N ASN A 129 -20.49 -7.10 -5.40
CA ASN A 129 -21.63 -6.44 -4.78
C ASN A 129 -21.20 -5.54 -3.59
N GLN A 130 -22.18 -4.85 -3.00
CA GLN A 130 -21.90 -3.90 -1.90
C GLN A 130 -21.29 -4.58 -0.66
N GLU A 131 -21.76 -5.77 -0.29
CA GLU A 131 -21.26 -6.48 0.88
C GLU A 131 -19.82 -6.96 0.68
N GLN A 132 -19.52 -7.52 -0.50
CA GLN A 132 -18.17 -7.91 -0.88
C GLN A 132 -17.22 -6.71 -0.88
N THR A 133 -17.65 -5.57 -1.41
CA THR A 133 -16.87 -4.33 -1.41
C THR A 133 -16.60 -3.83 0.02
N GLN A 134 -17.59 -3.87 0.91
CA GLN A 134 -17.41 -3.50 2.31
C GLN A 134 -16.41 -4.42 3.04
N LEU A 135 -16.50 -5.73 2.81
CA LEU A 135 -15.55 -6.70 3.36
C LEU A 135 -14.12 -6.45 2.84
N PHE A 136 -13.97 -6.14 1.55
CA PHE A 136 -12.70 -5.77 0.97
C PHE A 136 -12.12 -4.50 1.61
N ASN A 137 -12.90 -3.42 1.67
CA ASN A 137 -12.50 -2.16 2.29
C ASN A 137 -12.07 -2.35 3.74
N LYS A 138 -12.78 -3.21 4.48
CA LYS A 138 -12.43 -3.61 5.84
C LYS A 138 -11.07 -4.30 5.93
N GLY A 139 -10.80 -5.22 5.00
CA GLY A 139 -9.50 -5.88 4.91
C GLY A 139 -8.35 -4.91 4.65
N VAL A 140 -8.55 -3.98 3.71
CA VAL A 140 -7.55 -2.94 3.39
C VAL A 140 -7.26 -2.06 4.60
N ASP A 141 -8.31 -1.54 5.24
CA ASP A 141 -8.16 -0.68 6.42
C ASP A 141 -7.47 -1.41 7.56
N LYS A 142 -7.87 -2.66 7.84
CA LYS A 142 -7.25 -3.45 8.91
C LYS A 142 -5.75 -3.64 8.69
N ALA A 143 -5.30 -3.83 7.45
CA ALA A 143 -3.89 -3.95 7.12
C ALA A 143 -3.12 -2.61 7.27
N LEU A 144 -3.76 -1.48 6.92
CA LEU A 144 -3.11 -0.17 6.90
C LEU A 144 -3.10 0.54 8.26
N SER A 145 -4.20 0.43 9.01
CA SER A 145 -4.42 1.19 10.25
C SER A 145 -4.47 0.31 11.50
N GLY A 146 -4.73 -0.99 11.35
CA GLY A 146 -5.01 -1.90 12.47
C GLY A 146 -6.39 -1.71 13.11
N ILE A 147 -7.12 -0.64 12.73
CA ILE A 147 -8.45 -0.31 13.23
C ILE A 147 -9.49 -1.17 12.48
N GLN A 148 -10.61 -1.43 13.14
CA GLN A 148 -11.73 -2.13 12.53
C GLN A 148 -13.05 -1.44 12.89
N TRP A 149 -13.64 -0.77 11.91
CA TRP A 149 -14.96 -0.15 12.05
C TRP A 149 -16.07 -1.21 11.95
N VAL A 150 -17.25 -0.89 12.47
CA VAL A 150 -18.44 -1.76 12.32
C VAL A 150 -19.01 -1.67 10.90
N VAL A 151 -18.93 -0.50 10.27
CA VAL A 151 -19.47 -0.23 8.94
C VAL A 151 -18.38 0.37 8.04
N TYR A 152 -18.35 -0.05 6.79
CA TYR A 152 -17.41 0.41 5.77
C TYR A 152 -18.16 1.02 4.56
N PRO A 153 -17.51 1.90 3.76
CA PRO A 153 -18.11 2.45 2.56
C PRO A 153 -18.45 1.35 1.54
N LYS A 154 -19.48 1.61 0.73
CA LYS A 154 -19.98 0.70 -0.31
C LYS A 154 -19.20 0.86 -1.61
N GLU A 155 -18.46 1.95 -1.75
CA GLU A 155 -17.58 2.27 -2.85
C GLU A 155 -16.21 1.62 -2.64
N ASN A 156 -15.66 1.01 -3.69
CA ASN A 156 -14.36 0.33 -3.59
C ASN A 156 -13.23 1.35 -3.46
N VAL A 157 -12.39 1.23 -2.41
CA VAL A 157 -11.29 2.17 -2.14
C VAL A 157 -10.29 2.28 -3.29
N VAL A 158 -9.98 1.18 -4.00
CA VAL A 158 -9.00 1.20 -5.10
C VAL A 158 -9.50 2.03 -6.28
N LEU A 159 -10.81 1.98 -6.52
CA LEU A 159 -11.46 2.71 -7.61
C LEU A 159 -11.79 4.16 -7.24
N ASN A 160 -12.06 4.46 -5.96
CA ASN A 160 -12.64 5.75 -5.54
C ASN A 160 -11.71 6.66 -4.73
N ALA A 161 -10.59 6.15 -4.21
CA ALA A 161 -9.70 6.97 -3.38
C ALA A 161 -8.93 8.06 -4.15
N GLY A 162 -8.87 7.98 -5.48
CA GLY A 162 -8.13 8.93 -6.30
C GLY A 162 -6.68 9.09 -5.84
N GLU A 163 -6.24 10.34 -5.67
CA GLU A 163 -4.91 10.70 -5.18
C GLU A 163 -4.80 10.74 -3.65
N ASP A 164 -5.93 10.78 -2.93
CA ASP A 164 -5.96 10.98 -1.47
C ASP A 164 -5.34 9.81 -0.68
N GLY A 165 -5.05 8.68 -1.34
CA GLY A 165 -4.45 7.51 -0.72
C GLY A 165 -5.47 6.67 0.06
N TRP A 166 -5.32 5.34 -0.01
CA TRP A 166 -6.35 4.41 0.48
C TRP A 166 -6.67 4.58 1.97
N ALA A 167 -5.65 4.77 2.82
CA ALA A 167 -5.83 4.91 4.26
C ALA A 167 -6.59 6.19 4.66
N ILE A 168 -6.28 7.32 4.01
CA ILE A 168 -6.91 8.62 4.32
C ILE A 168 -8.36 8.59 3.85
N TRP A 169 -8.60 8.09 2.63
CA TRP A 169 -9.96 7.98 2.09
C TRP A 169 -10.84 7.05 2.94
N LEU A 170 -10.33 5.87 3.33
CA LEU A 170 -11.06 4.93 4.18
C LEU A 170 -11.36 5.54 5.55
N ARG A 171 -10.39 6.20 6.17
CA ARG A 171 -10.60 6.88 7.46
C ARG A 171 -11.74 7.89 7.37
N GLY A 172 -11.71 8.79 6.40
CA GLY A 172 -12.75 9.82 6.24
C GLY A 172 -14.14 9.20 6.06
N LYS A 173 -14.26 8.19 5.20
CA LYS A 173 -15.54 7.50 4.98
C LYS A 173 -16.04 6.72 6.19
N CYS A 174 -15.14 6.03 6.88
CA CYS A 174 -15.52 5.28 8.08
C CYS A 174 -15.85 6.19 9.26
N GLU A 175 -15.20 7.35 9.40
CA GLU A 175 -15.55 8.36 10.40
C GLU A 175 -16.96 8.93 10.14
N GLU A 176 -17.28 9.27 8.88
CA GLU A 176 -18.62 9.71 8.47
C GLU A 176 -19.70 8.67 8.84
N LEU A 177 -19.47 7.40 8.50
CA LEU A 177 -20.39 6.30 8.81
C LEU A 177 -20.46 6.02 10.31
N GLY A 178 -19.34 6.07 11.00
CA GLY A 178 -19.25 5.89 12.45
C GLY A 178 -20.04 6.95 13.22
N MET A 179 -20.05 8.20 12.75
CA MET A 179 -20.90 9.25 13.33
C MET A 179 -22.39 8.94 13.17
N LEU A 180 -22.81 8.35 12.04
CA LEU A 180 -24.21 7.94 11.84
C LEU A 180 -24.60 6.79 12.78
N GLU A 181 -23.72 5.80 12.93
CA GLU A 181 -23.91 4.69 13.87
C GLU A 181 -24.00 5.17 15.33
N ALA A 182 -23.11 6.08 15.73
CA ALA A 182 -23.12 6.68 17.06
C ALA A 182 -24.40 7.46 17.34
N ARG A 183 -24.88 8.26 16.37
CA ARG A 183 -26.16 8.99 16.47
C ARG A 183 -27.35 8.06 16.62
N ALA A 184 -27.26 6.85 16.07
CA ALA A 184 -28.28 5.82 16.21
C ALA A 184 -28.11 4.93 17.47
N GLY A 185 -27.16 5.26 18.36
CA GLY A 185 -26.90 4.52 19.59
C GLY A 185 -26.25 3.16 19.39
N ARG A 186 -25.64 2.90 18.22
CA ARG A 186 -24.99 1.63 17.89
C ARG A 186 -23.47 1.70 18.10
N LYS A 187 -22.82 0.52 18.13
CA LYS A 187 -21.35 0.41 18.23
C LYS A 187 -20.67 0.93 16.97
N VAL A 188 -19.55 1.63 17.14
CA VAL A 188 -18.78 2.25 16.05
C VAL A 188 -17.57 1.41 15.65
N LEU A 189 -16.88 0.82 16.64
CA LEU A 189 -15.71 -0.02 16.44
C LEU A 189 -16.06 -1.48 16.75
N ALA A 190 -15.50 -2.39 15.97
CA ALA A 190 -15.58 -3.82 16.23
C ALA A 190 -14.64 -4.20 17.38
N GLU A 191 -15.03 -5.18 18.19
CA GLU A 191 -14.14 -5.79 19.18
C GLU A 191 -13.01 -6.53 18.45
N VAL A 192 -11.78 -6.38 18.95
CA VAL A 192 -10.54 -6.92 18.36
C VAL A 192 -10.41 -8.40 18.66
#